data_AF-A0A1I8PQC8-F1
#
_entry.id   AF-A0A1I8PQC8-F1
#
_cell.length_a   1.000
_cell.length_b   1.000
_cell.length_c   1.000
_cell.angle_alpha   90.00
_cell.angle_beta   90.00
_cell.angle_gamma   90.00
#
_symmetry.space_group_name_H-M   'P 1'
#
loop_
_entity.id
_entity.type
_entity.pdbx_description
1 polymer ?
#
loop_
_entity_poly.entity_id
_entity_poly.type
_entity_poly.pdbx_seq_one_letter_code
_entity_poly.pdbx_strand_id
1 'polypeptide(L)'
;MTDTLRACFMVDGFFCVNVIQSGYRMSVKKDLTGMALMAAEHQLRTVLRKLAESDEGPDYRVGIIFGGTEQLVAGSLKTLIVTLMDLNNLKHNCEVDLWTRPWLTDGTEVTIRCECMRTLFKHVDY
;
A
#
# COMPACT_ATOMS: atom_id res chain seq x y z
N MET A 1 -5.57 33.44 23.41
CA MET A 1 -4.50 33.77 22.46
C MET A 1 -4.24 32.53 21.63
N THR A 2 -4.77 32.50 20.41
CA THR A 2 -4.57 31.44 19.42
C THR A 2 -3.37 31.82 18.57
N ASP A 3 -2.25 31.13 18.76
CA ASP A 3 -1.06 31.28 17.92
C ASP A 3 -1.31 30.61 16.56
N THR A 4 -1.70 31.42 15.58
CA THR A 4 -1.81 31.00 14.17
C THR A 4 -0.43 31.06 13.51
N LEU A 5 0.21 29.91 13.31
CA LEU A 5 1.39 29.81 12.45
C LEU A 5 0.96 29.71 10.98
N ARG A 6 1.41 30.67 10.17
CA ARG A 6 1.26 30.67 8.70
C ARG A 6 2.32 29.78 8.08
N ALA A 7 1.92 28.69 7.43
CA ALA A 7 2.79 27.95 6.51
C ALA A 7 2.49 28.40 5.07
N CYS A 8 3.46 29.05 4.42
CA CYS A 8 3.41 29.35 2.99
C CYS A 8 4.17 28.24 2.24
N PHE A 9 3.47 27.42 1.47
CA PHE A 9 4.10 26.57 0.46
C PHE A 9 4.21 27.39 -0.84
N MET A 10 5.45 27.68 -1.26
CA MET A 10 5.71 28.27 -2.58
C MET A 10 5.83 27.14 -3.61
N VAL A 11 4.71 26.79 -4.24
CA VAL A 11 4.71 26.17 -5.58
C VAL A 11 3.54 26.77 -6.38
N ASP A 12 3.86 27.79 -7.17
CA ASP A 12 3.08 28.39 -8.27
C ASP A 12 1.56 28.60 -8.10
N GLY A 13 1.17 29.27 -7.01
CA GLY A 13 -0.19 29.81 -6.83
C GLY A 13 -0.61 29.84 -5.36
N PHE A 14 -1.01 31.00 -4.83
CA PHE A 14 -1.39 31.19 -3.43
C PHE A 14 -2.75 30.53 -3.12
N PHE A 15 -2.76 29.23 -2.83
CA PHE A 15 -3.89 28.58 -2.16
C PHE A 15 -3.56 28.44 -0.66
N CYS A 16 -4.04 29.40 0.14
CA CYS A 16 -4.06 29.25 1.60
C CYS A 16 -5.23 28.33 1.98
N VAL A 17 -4.98 27.03 2.14
CA VAL A 17 -5.95 26.12 2.75
C VAL A 17 -5.88 26.27 4.27
N ASN A 18 -7.03 26.52 4.91
CA ASN A 18 -7.16 26.41 6.36
C ASN A 18 -7.03 24.93 6.75
N VAL A 19 -5.83 24.48 7.08
CA VAL A 19 -5.64 23.18 7.74
C VAL A 19 -5.86 23.39 9.24
N ILE A 20 -6.98 22.92 9.75
CA ILE A 20 -7.15 22.66 11.18
C ILE A 20 -6.14 21.58 11.52
N GLN A 21 -5.09 21.92 12.27
CA GLN A 21 -4.12 20.94 12.77
C GLN A 21 -4.81 20.03 13.80
N SER A 22 -5.55 19.03 13.31
CA SER A 22 -5.79 17.82 14.08
C SER A 22 -4.42 17.19 14.30
N GLY A 23 -3.98 17.11 15.56
CA GLY A 23 -2.63 16.68 15.94
C GLY A 23 -2.22 15.39 15.21
N TYR A 24 -1.33 15.53 14.23
CA TYR A 24 -0.81 14.40 13.47
C TYR A 24 0.14 13.60 14.37
N ARG A 25 -0.40 12.62 15.09
CA ARG A 25 0.41 11.49 15.58
C ARG A 25 0.89 10.74 14.33
N MET A 26 2.15 10.88 13.97
CA MET A 26 2.74 10.03 12.93
C MET A 26 2.65 8.58 13.42
N SER A 27 1.86 7.75 12.73
CA SER A 27 1.82 6.33 13.05
C SER A 27 3.12 5.68 12.62
N VAL A 28 3.70 4.93 13.53
CA VAL A 28 4.84 4.05 13.25
C VAL A 28 4.36 2.89 12.39
N LYS A 29 5.19 2.44 11.44
CA LYS A 29 4.97 1.19 10.71
C LYS A 29 5.34 0.03 11.62
N LYS A 30 4.41 -0.90 11.82
CA LYS A 30 4.63 -2.11 12.62
C LYS A 30 4.75 -3.31 11.70
N ASP A 31 5.75 -4.16 11.93
CA ASP A 31 5.90 -5.40 11.17
C ASP A 31 4.77 -6.39 11.49
N LEU A 32 4.25 -7.03 10.45
CA LEU A 32 3.25 -8.10 10.54
C LEU A 32 3.96 -9.42 10.81
N THR A 33 3.62 -10.06 11.94
CA THR A 33 4.19 -11.35 12.34
C THR A 33 3.12 -12.34 12.77
N GLY A 34 3.42 -13.63 12.62
CA GLY A 34 2.55 -14.73 13.05
C GLY A 34 1.12 -14.64 12.50
N MET A 35 0.13 -14.58 13.40
CA MET A 35 -1.29 -14.51 13.04
C MET A 35 -1.66 -13.26 12.24
N ALA A 36 -1.00 -12.12 12.49
CA ALA A 36 -1.33 -10.87 11.79
C ALA A 36 -0.94 -10.94 10.31
N LEU A 37 0.19 -11.59 10.01
CA LEU A 37 0.62 -11.84 8.63
C LEU A 37 -0.33 -12.81 7.91
N MET A 38 -0.74 -13.90 8.58
CA MET A 38 -1.71 -14.86 8.06
C MET A 38 -3.07 -14.22 7.77
N ALA A 39 -3.55 -13.34 8.65
CA ALA A 39 -4.79 -12.59 8.43
C ALA A 39 -4.69 -11.65 7.22
N ALA A 40 -3.55 -10.97 7.06
CA ALA A 40 -3.30 -10.10 5.92
C ALA A 40 -3.20 -10.90 4.60
N GLU A 41 -2.57 -12.07 4.62
CA GLU A 41 -2.57 -13.01 3.48
C GLU A 41 -3.99 -13.42 3.09
N HIS A 42 -4.81 -13.85 4.05
CA HIS A 42 -6.18 -14.27 3.78
C HIS A 42 -7.01 -13.12 3.19
N GLN A 43 -6.84 -11.91 3.72
CA GLN A 43 -7.45 -10.70 3.18
C GLN A 43 -6.99 -10.45 1.73
N LEU A 44 -5.69 -10.53 1.46
CA LEU A 44 -5.12 -10.37 0.11
C LEU A 44 -5.73 -11.36 -0.88
N ARG A 45 -5.78 -12.65 -0.53
CA ARG A 45 -6.38 -13.70 -1.38
C ARG A 45 -7.84 -13.42 -1.70
N THR A 46 -8.58 -12.92 -0.71
CA THR A 46 -10.00 -12.55 -0.88
C THR A 46 -10.15 -11.41 -1.87
N VAL A 47 -9.31 -10.37 -1.78
CA VAL A 47 -9.38 -9.24 -2.70
C VAL A 47 -8.93 -9.64 -4.11
N LEU A 48 -7.84 -10.39 -4.25
CA LEU A 48 -7.39 -10.86 -5.57
C LEU A 48 -8.46 -11.69 -6.28
N ARG A 49 -9.18 -12.55 -5.54
CA ARG A 49 -10.32 -13.29 -6.10
C ARG A 49 -11.44 -12.35 -6.60
N LYS A 50 -11.79 -11.33 -5.83
CA LYS A 50 -12.80 -10.33 -6.26
C LYS A 50 -12.36 -9.54 -7.50
N LEU A 51 -11.05 -9.27 -7.61
CA LEU A 51 -10.48 -8.64 -8.79
C LEU A 51 -10.55 -9.56 -10.01
N ALA A 52 -10.29 -10.87 -9.84
CA ALA A 52 -10.42 -11.86 -10.91
C ALA A 52 -11.88 -12.12 -11.34
N GLU A 53 -12.85 -11.93 -10.43
CA GLU A 53 -14.28 -11.96 -10.76
C GLU A 53 -14.73 -10.73 -11.56
N SER A 54 -13.95 -9.65 -11.54
CA SER A 54 -14.22 -8.44 -12.31
C SER A 54 -13.60 -8.57 -13.71
N ASP A 55 -14.38 -8.32 -14.76
CA ASP A 55 -14.00 -8.53 -16.18
C ASP A 55 -12.72 -7.77 -16.61
N GLU A 56 -12.33 -6.73 -15.86
CA GLU A 56 -11.21 -5.83 -16.15
C GLU A 56 -9.94 -6.09 -15.29
N GLY A 57 -9.96 -7.08 -14.40
CA GLY A 57 -8.88 -7.35 -13.45
C GLY A 57 -7.85 -8.38 -13.94
N PRO A 58 -6.54 -8.20 -13.69
CA PRO A 58 -5.55 -9.24 -13.92
C PRO A 58 -5.72 -10.39 -12.91
N ASP A 59 -5.77 -11.63 -13.40
CA ASP A 59 -5.82 -12.82 -12.55
C ASP A 59 -4.41 -13.12 -11.99
N TYR A 60 -4.24 -12.84 -10.70
CA TYR A 60 -3.03 -13.10 -9.96
C TYR A 60 -3.25 -14.13 -8.85
N ARG A 61 -2.33 -15.09 -8.76
CA ARG A 61 -2.25 -16.07 -7.69
C ARG A 61 -1.16 -15.68 -6.70
N VAL A 62 -1.47 -15.73 -5.41
CA VAL A 62 -0.47 -15.52 -4.36
C VAL A 62 0.53 -16.68 -4.35
N GLY A 63 1.81 -16.36 -4.55
CA GLY A 63 2.94 -17.27 -4.39
C GLY A 63 3.50 -17.19 -2.96
N ILE A 64 4.71 -16.65 -2.84
CA ILE A 64 5.44 -16.55 -1.56
C ILE A 64 5.18 -15.18 -0.94
N ILE A 65 4.99 -15.12 0.38
CA ILE A 65 4.90 -13.87 1.13
C ILE A 65 6.20 -13.69 1.91
N PHE A 66 6.92 -12.60 1.63
CA PHE A 66 8.16 -12.28 2.33
C PHE A 66 7.91 -11.61 3.68
N GLY A 67 6.82 -10.84 3.77
CA GLY A 67 6.41 -10.16 4.98
C GLY A 67 5.49 -8.99 4.69
N GLY A 68 5.31 -8.12 5.69
CA GLY A 68 4.57 -6.90 5.51
C GLY A 68 4.58 -6.00 6.73
N THR A 69 4.04 -4.81 6.55
CA THR A 69 3.92 -3.78 7.59
C THR A 69 2.48 -3.28 7.68
N GLU A 70 2.11 -2.79 8.86
CA GLU A 70 0.83 -2.15 9.12
C GLU A 70 1.06 -0.73 9.65
N GLN A 71 0.25 0.21 9.16
CA GLN A 71 0.28 1.60 9.57
C GLN A 71 -1.14 2.14 9.72
N LEU A 72 -1.38 2.90 10.79
CA LEU A 72 -2.62 3.64 10.97
C LEU A 72 -2.50 5.01 10.31
N VAL A 73 -3.36 5.30 9.36
CA VAL A 73 -3.42 6.62 8.71
C VAL A 73 -4.86 7.11 8.82
N ALA A 74 -5.52 7.43 7.71
CA ALA A 74 -6.96 7.49 7.64
C ALA A 74 -7.48 6.08 7.34
N GLY A 75 -7.33 5.17 8.30
CA GLY A 75 -7.74 3.77 8.22
C GLY A 75 -6.58 2.84 8.56
N SER A 76 -6.70 1.57 8.17
CA SER A 76 -5.62 0.59 8.30
C SER A 76 -4.96 0.38 6.94
N LEU A 77 -3.69 0.76 6.81
CA LEU A 77 -2.87 0.47 5.64
C LEU A 77 -1.96 -0.71 5.94
N LYS A 78 -2.08 -1.79 5.18
CA LYS A 78 -1.18 -2.95 5.25
C LYS A 78 -0.40 -3.04 3.95
N THR A 79 0.92 -2.97 4.03
CA THR A 79 1.81 -3.15 2.88
C THR A 79 2.43 -4.53 2.96
N LEU A 80 2.18 -5.37 1.97
CA LEU A 80 2.69 -6.75 1.88
C LEU A 80 3.72 -6.86 0.77
N ILE A 81 4.85 -7.52 1.04
CA ILE A 81 5.87 -7.85 0.04
C ILE A 81 5.66 -9.31 -0.34
N VAL A 82 5.19 -9.55 -1.57
CA VAL A 82 4.71 -10.87 -2.02
C VAL A 82 5.17 -11.16 -3.44
N THR A 83 5.36 -12.43 -3.77
CA THR A 83 5.46 -12.87 -5.16
C THR A 83 4.06 -13.22 -5.66
N LEU A 84 3.58 -12.51 -6.68
CA LEU A 84 2.36 -12.85 -7.42
C LEU A 84 2.71 -13.65 -8.67
N MET A 85 1.86 -14.62 -9.01
CA MET A 85 1.98 -15.40 -10.24
C MET A 85 0.83 -15.03 -11.18
N ASP A 86 1.14 -14.69 -12.42
CA ASP A 86 0.14 -14.45 -13.46
C ASP A 86 -0.37 -15.74 -14.11
N LEU A 87 -1.31 -15.61 -15.04
CA LEU A 87 -1.86 -16.73 -15.83
C LEU A 87 -0.80 -17.50 -16.63
N ASN A 88 0.31 -16.86 -16.98
CA ASN A 88 1.42 -17.49 -17.70
C ASN A 88 2.42 -18.18 -16.74
N ASN A 89 2.10 -18.25 -15.44
CA ASN A 89 2.97 -18.73 -14.37
C ASN A 89 4.28 -17.94 -14.22
N LEU A 90 4.32 -16.69 -14.70
CA LEU A 90 5.46 -15.81 -14.44
C LEU A 90 5.33 -15.24 -13.03
N LYS A 91 6.45 -15.29 -12.30
CA LYS A 91 6.56 -14.80 -10.93
C LYS A 91 6.97 -13.33 -10.96
N HIS A 92 6.16 -12.50 -10.32
CA HIS A 92 6.40 -11.07 -10.17
C HIS A 92 6.55 -10.77 -8.68
N ASN A 93 7.65 -10.11 -8.30
CA ASN A 93 7.78 -9.58 -6.95
C ASN A 93 7.00 -8.27 -6.88
N CYS A 94 6.03 -8.22 -5.98
CA CYS A 94 5.11 -7.10 -5.88
C CYS A 94 4.99 -6.62 -4.44
N GLU A 95 4.90 -5.31 -4.30
CA GLU A 95 4.44 -4.64 -3.10
C GLU A 95 2.94 -4.38 -3.25
N VAL A 96 2.14 -4.94 -2.34
CA VAL A 96 0.69 -4.81 -2.36
C VAL A 96 0.25 -4.02 -1.14
N ASP A 97 -0.40 -2.88 -1.39
CA ASP A 97 -1.06 -2.11 -0.35
C ASP A 97 -2.53 -2.48 -0.26
N LEU A 98 -2.96 -2.82 0.95
CA LEU A 98 -4.35 -3.02 1.33
C LEU A 98 -4.75 -1.88 2.26
N TRP A 99 -5.53 -0.92 1.77
CA TRP A 99 -6.01 0.20 2.57
C TRP A 99 -7.48 0.04 2.91
N THR A 100 -7.77 -0.30 4.16
CA THR A 100 -9.13 -0.50 4.66
C THR A 100 -9.62 0.72 5.45
N ARG A 101 -10.72 1.31 4.98
CA ARG A 101 -11.40 2.47 5.57
C ARG A 101 -12.79 2.05 6.06
N PRO A 102 -12.97 1.74 7.36
CA PRO A 102 -14.21 1.15 7.87
C PRO A 102 -15.43 2.06 7.80
N TRP A 103 -15.25 3.36 7.59
CA TRP A 103 -16.33 4.34 7.41
C TRP A 103 -16.85 4.46 5.97
N LEU A 104 -16.31 3.67 5.02
CA LEU A 104 -16.78 3.62 3.63
C LEU A 104 -17.38 2.24 3.33
N THR A 105 -18.53 2.22 2.64
CA THR A 105 -19.06 0.99 2.02
C THR A 105 -18.07 0.52 0.96
N ASP A 106 -17.66 -0.75 1.00
CA ASP A 106 -16.57 -1.30 0.18
C ASP A 106 -15.26 -0.51 0.30
N GLY A 107 -14.98 0.03 1.48
CA GLY A 107 -13.83 0.90 1.77
C GLY A 107 -12.44 0.25 1.72
N THR A 108 -12.29 -0.92 1.09
CA THR A 108 -10.97 -1.55 0.90
C THR A 108 -10.44 -1.23 -0.48
N GLU A 109 -9.39 -0.43 -0.52
CA GLU A 109 -8.65 -0.10 -1.74
C GLU A 109 -7.40 -0.96 -1.82
N VAL A 110 -7.09 -1.44 -3.02
CA VAL A 110 -5.92 -2.29 -3.26
C VAL A 110 -5.05 -1.70 -4.35
N THR A 111 -3.76 -1.56 -4.05
CA THR A 111 -2.76 -1.08 -5.00
C THR A 111 -1.69 -2.14 -5.14
N ILE A 112 -1.53 -2.68 -6.35
CA ILE A 112 -0.52 -3.69 -6.66
C ILE A 112 0.60 -3.01 -7.43
N ARG A 113 1.80 -2.99 -6.86
CA ARG A 113 3.02 -2.50 -7.50
C ARG A 113 3.98 -3.65 -7.70
N CYS A 114 4.02 -4.21 -8.90
CA CYS A 114 5.01 -5.22 -9.24
C CYS A 114 6.30 -4.55 -9.74
N GLU A 115 7.45 -5.04 -9.27
CA GLU A 115 8.73 -4.64 -9.82
C GLU A 115 8.80 -5.09 -11.28
N CYS A 116 8.58 -4.18 -12.22
CA CYS A 116 9.01 -4.40 -13.60
C CYS A 116 10.53 -4.50 -13.57
N MET A 117 11.11 -5.64 -13.95
CA MET A 117 12.57 -5.78 -14.07
C MET A 117 13.14 -4.67 -14.97
N ARG A 118 13.62 -3.59 -14.35
CA ARG A 118 14.76 -2.81 -14.82
C ARG A 118 15.82 -2.89 -13.73
N THR A 119 16.45 -4.06 -13.64
CA THR A 119 17.74 -4.20 -12.96
C THR A 119 18.73 -3.29 -13.67
N LEU A 120 19.19 -2.26 -12.97
CA LEU A 120 20.27 -1.38 -13.42
C LEU A 120 21.58 -2.18 -13.44
N PHE A 121 22.17 -2.37 -14.60
CA PHE A 121 23.57 -2.77 -14.71
C PHE A 121 24.43 -1.60 -14.25
N LYS A 122 25.07 -1.71 -13.08
CA LYS A 122 26.22 -0.87 -12.75
C LYS A 122 27.49 -1.64 -13.09
N HIS A 123 28.36 -1.01 -13.88
CA HIS A 123 29.75 -1.43 -13.99
C HIS A 123 30.40 -1.26 -12.62
N VAL A 124 30.95 -2.34 -12.09
CA VAL A 124 31.80 -2.31 -10.90
C VAL A 124 33.23 -2.29 -11.42
N ASP A 125 33.83 -1.11 -11.44
CA ASP A 125 35.28 -0.98 -11.60
C ASP A 125 35.95 -1.37 -10.26
N TYR A 126 36.92 -2.29 -10.33
CA TYR A 126 37.78 -2.70 -9.20
C TYR A 126 39.04 -1.83 -9.13
#